data_AF-A0A6L7S1J1-F1
#
_entry.id   AF-A0A6L7S1J1-F1
#
_cell.length_a   1.000
_cell.length_b   1.000
_cell.length_c   1.000
_cell.angle_alpha   90.00
_cell.angle_beta   90.00
_cell.angle_gamma   90.00
#
_symmetry.space_group_name_H-M   'P 1'
#
loop_
_entity.id
_entity.type
_entity.pdbx_description
1 polymer ?
#
loop_
_entity_poly.entity_id
_entity_poly.type
_entity_poly.pdbx_seq_one_letter_code
_entity_poly.pdbx_strand_id
1 'polypeptide(L)'
;MTRILTTHVGSLPRTQKVVDFIFARERNESFSQDDFDAAMAEAVMETVKRQVDAGVDIVSDGETSKISYATYVKDRYTGFDGDSPRNAPDDLKRFPGFLKRLADDGGTPQYARPLCVGE
;
A
#
# COMPACT_ATOMS: atom_id res chain seq x y z
N MET A 1 -22.71 21.10 -24.18
CA MET A 1 -22.29 20.87 -22.77
C MET A 1 -20.84 20.44 -22.78
N THR A 2 -20.01 20.99 -21.89
CA THR A 2 -18.60 20.59 -21.75
C THR A 2 -18.53 19.29 -20.94
N ARG A 3 -17.72 18.32 -21.39
CA ARG A 3 -17.51 17.06 -20.68
C ARG A 3 -16.73 17.30 -19.38
N ILE A 4 -17.19 16.71 -18.27
CA ILE A 4 -16.45 16.66 -17.00
C ILE A 4 -15.59 15.40 -17.02
N LEU A 5 -14.27 15.54 -16.81
CA LEU A 5 -13.35 14.40 -16.71
C LEU A 5 -13.42 13.78 -15.31
N THR A 6 -13.32 12.46 -15.25
CA THR A 6 -13.41 11.65 -14.03
C THR A 6 -12.07 11.00 -13.69
N THR A 7 -11.78 10.91 -12.39
CA THR A 7 -10.61 10.23 -11.85
C THR A 7 -10.92 9.74 -10.43
N HIS A 8 -9.98 9.05 -9.81
CA HIS A 8 -10.05 8.61 -8.42
C HIS A 8 -8.70 8.82 -7.73
N VAL A 9 -8.68 8.68 -6.40
CA VAL A 9 -7.48 8.88 -5.59
C VAL A 9 -7.15 7.60 -4.84
N GLY A 10 -5.92 7.14 -4.98
CA GLY A 10 -5.31 6.14 -4.12
C GLY A 10 -5.40 4.71 -4.64
N SER A 11 -5.33 3.79 -3.68
CA SER A 11 -5.17 2.36 -3.92
C SER A 11 -6.45 1.69 -4.40
N LEU A 12 -6.32 0.78 -5.36
CA LEU A 12 -7.37 -0.14 -5.80
C LEU A 12 -7.12 -1.56 -5.25
N PRO A 13 -8.14 -2.44 -5.25
CA PRO A 13 -7.99 -3.81 -4.76
C PRO A 13 -6.87 -4.57 -5.48
N ARG A 14 -6.03 -5.27 -4.70
CA ARG A 14 -4.91 -6.09 -5.20
C ARG A 14 -5.36 -7.53 -5.43
N THR A 15 -4.74 -8.20 -6.40
CA THR A 15 -4.86 -9.65 -6.55
C THR A 15 -4.05 -10.35 -5.45
N GLN A 16 -4.43 -11.59 -5.11
CA GLN A 16 -3.70 -12.37 -4.10
C GLN A 16 -2.22 -12.56 -4.48
N LYS A 17 -1.94 -12.80 -5.78
CA LYS A 17 -0.57 -12.92 -6.32
C LYS A 17 0.30 -11.70 -5.96
N VAL A 18 -0.23 -10.49 -6.11
CA VAL A 18 0.48 -9.25 -5.75
C VAL A 18 0.68 -9.14 -4.24
N VAL A 19 -0.36 -9.46 -3.46
CA VAL A 19 -0.31 -9.47 -2.00
C VAL A 19 0.82 -10.39 -1.52
N ASP A 20 0.88 -11.62 -2.03
CA ASP A 20 1.87 -12.62 -1.62
C ASP A 20 3.30 -12.13 -1.85
N PHE A 21 3.59 -11.58 -3.04
CA PHE A 21 4.90 -11.03 -3.37
C PHE A 21 5.29 -9.81 -2.52
N ILE A 22 4.37 -8.87 -2.34
CA ILE A 22 4.61 -7.68 -1.52
C ILE A 22 4.95 -8.08 -0.09
N PHE A 23 4.22 -9.05 0.48
CA PHE A 23 4.46 -9.52 1.83
C PHE A 23 5.69 -10.40 1.96
N ALA A 24 6.06 -11.17 0.93
CA ALA A 24 7.34 -11.88 0.89
C ALA A 24 8.50 -10.89 0.94
N ARG A 25 8.44 -9.80 0.15
CA ARG A 25 9.43 -8.71 0.22
C ARG A 25 9.46 -8.04 1.59
N GLU A 26 8.29 -7.74 2.15
CA GLU A 26 8.19 -7.12 3.49
C GLU A 26 8.81 -7.98 4.60
N ARG A 27 8.71 -9.30 4.49
CA ARG A 27 9.27 -10.27 5.45
C ARG A 27 10.71 -10.69 5.13
N ASN A 28 11.34 -10.13 4.09
CA ASN A 28 12.65 -10.56 3.59
C ASN A 28 12.71 -12.05 3.21
N GLU A 29 11.60 -12.59 2.72
CA GLU A 29 11.51 -13.95 2.19
C GLU A 29 12.06 -13.98 0.76
N SER A 30 12.62 -15.11 0.35
CA SER A 30 13.15 -15.28 -1.01
C SER A 30 12.02 -15.40 -2.03
N PHE A 31 12.15 -14.68 -3.15
CA PHE A 31 11.27 -14.79 -4.32
C PHE A 31 12.09 -14.52 -5.60
N SER A 32 11.54 -14.92 -6.74
CA SER A 32 12.10 -14.59 -8.05
C SER A 32 11.79 -13.14 -8.40
N GLN A 33 12.82 -12.34 -8.67
CA GLN A 33 12.65 -10.94 -9.05
C GLN A 33 11.89 -10.80 -10.38
N ASP A 34 12.18 -11.68 -11.34
CA ASP A 34 11.49 -11.69 -12.63
C ASP A 34 9.99 -11.99 -12.48
N ASP A 35 9.64 -12.94 -11.60
CA ASP A 35 8.24 -13.26 -11.33
C ASP A 35 7.52 -12.13 -10.56
N PHE A 36 8.23 -11.48 -9.63
CA PHE A 36 7.75 -10.30 -8.93
C PHE A 36 7.41 -9.18 -9.92
N ASP A 37 8.35 -8.83 -10.79
CA ASP A 37 8.19 -7.74 -11.76
C ASP A 37 7.07 -8.05 -12.77
N ALA A 38 6.99 -9.29 -13.24
CA ALA A 38 5.91 -9.74 -14.10
C ALA A 38 4.54 -9.64 -13.40
N ALA A 39 4.44 -10.04 -12.12
CA ALA A 39 3.21 -9.95 -11.35
C ALA A 39 2.72 -8.50 -11.16
N MET A 40 3.64 -7.58 -10.88
CA MET A 40 3.30 -6.16 -10.73
C MET A 40 2.84 -5.54 -12.05
N ALA A 41 3.55 -5.84 -13.16
CA ALA A 41 3.18 -5.35 -14.48
C ALA A 41 1.80 -5.86 -14.92
N GLU A 42 1.54 -7.16 -14.76
CA GLU A 42 0.25 -7.78 -15.06
C GLU A 42 -0.89 -7.12 -14.27
N ALA A 43 -0.70 -6.90 -12.96
CA ALA A 43 -1.70 -6.29 -12.10
C ALA A 43 -1.99 -4.83 -12.47
N VAL A 44 -0.97 -4.05 -12.81
CA VAL A 44 -1.16 -2.65 -13.27
C VAL A 44 -1.94 -2.64 -14.58
N MET A 45 -1.59 -3.49 -15.54
CA MET A 45 -2.27 -3.56 -16.84
C MET A 45 -3.75 -3.91 -16.69
N GLU A 46 -4.08 -4.91 -15.88
CA GLU A 46 -5.47 -5.30 -15.61
C GLU A 46 -6.23 -4.20 -14.85
N THR A 47 -5.58 -3.54 -13.89
CA THR A 47 -6.17 -2.44 -13.12
C THR A 47 -6.48 -1.23 -14.00
N VAL A 48 -5.58 -0.86 -14.91
CA VAL A 48 -5.79 0.21 -15.89
C VAL A 48 -6.92 -0.16 -16.85
N LYS A 49 -6.92 -1.40 -17.37
CA LYS A 49 -7.99 -1.87 -18.25
C LYS A 49 -9.37 -1.75 -17.60
N ARG A 50 -9.53 -2.20 -16.35
CA ARG A 50 -10.81 -2.10 -15.62
C ARG A 50 -11.27 -0.67 -15.42
N GLN A 51 -10.35 0.27 -15.19
CA GLN A 51 -10.69 1.69 -15.08
C GLN A 51 -11.20 2.25 -16.41
N VAL A 52 -10.53 1.93 -17.52
CA VAL A 52 -10.95 2.32 -18.87
C VAL A 52 -12.33 1.75 -19.18
N ASP A 53 -12.55 0.46 -18.90
CA ASP A 53 -13.83 -0.21 -19.10
C ASP A 53 -14.95 0.40 -18.23
N ALA A 54 -14.61 0.92 -17.06
CA ALA A 54 -15.52 1.64 -16.16
C ALA A 54 -15.75 3.12 -16.56
N GLY A 55 -15.06 3.64 -17.57
CA GLY A 55 -15.21 5.01 -18.05
C GLY A 55 -14.43 6.07 -17.27
N VAL A 56 -13.39 5.68 -16.51
CA VAL A 56 -12.48 6.62 -15.84
C VAL A 56 -11.61 7.32 -16.90
N ASP A 57 -11.60 8.66 -16.89
CA ASP A 57 -10.88 9.45 -17.90
C ASP A 57 -9.38 9.54 -17.63
N ILE A 58 -9.00 9.75 -16.36
CA ILE A 58 -7.60 9.84 -15.92
C ILE A 58 -7.37 8.70 -14.94
N VAL A 59 -6.75 7.63 -15.44
CA VAL A 59 -6.48 6.39 -14.70
C VAL A 59 -5.21 6.48 -13.86
N SER A 60 -5.09 5.61 -12.86
CA SER A 60 -3.85 5.39 -12.10
C SER A 60 -3.42 3.91 -12.12
N ASP A 61 -2.22 3.61 -11.62
CA ASP A 61 -1.74 2.23 -11.41
C ASP A 61 -2.43 1.51 -10.23
N GLY A 62 -3.36 2.21 -9.56
CA GLY A 62 -4.07 1.74 -8.37
C GLY A 62 -3.17 1.47 -7.17
N GLU A 63 -1.94 1.99 -7.15
CA GLU A 63 -0.92 1.72 -6.12
C GLU A 63 -0.75 0.23 -5.76
N THR A 64 -1.04 -0.64 -6.73
CA THR A 64 -1.16 -2.08 -6.49
C THR A 64 0.16 -2.72 -6.09
N SER A 65 1.30 -2.18 -6.55
CA SER A 65 2.65 -2.68 -6.28
C SER A 65 3.29 -2.22 -4.96
N LYS A 66 2.61 -1.37 -4.18
CA LYS A 66 3.15 -0.80 -2.94
C LYS A 66 2.52 -1.46 -1.71
N ILE A 67 3.33 -1.76 -0.68
CA ILE A 67 2.83 -2.22 0.62
C ILE A 67 1.98 -1.15 1.33
N SER A 68 2.37 0.11 1.17
CA SER A 68 1.71 1.29 1.75
C SER A 68 2.22 2.53 1.04
N TYR A 69 1.40 3.58 0.95
CA TYR A 69 1.80 4.87 0.40
C TYR A 69 2.90 5.57 1.23
N ALA A 70 3.07 5.19 2.49
CA ALA A 70 4.01 5.83 3.41
C ALA A 70 5.28 4.99 3.64
N THR A 71 5.14 3.67 3.78
CA THR A 71 6.25 2.83 4.24
C THR A 71 7.09 2.24 3.11
N TYR A 72 6.66 2.35 1.84
CA TYR A 72 7.45 1.89 0.69
C TYR A 72 8.73 2.71 0.44
N VAL A 73 8.93 3.80 1.19
CA VAL A 73 10.10 4.67 1.08
C VAL A 73 11.41 3.92 1.29
N LYS A 74 11.43 2.92 2.18
CA LYS A 74 12.59 2.04 2.42
C LYS A 74 13.00 1.22 1.18
N ASP A 75 12.04 0.96 0.27
CA ASP A 75 12.29 0.23 -0.96
C ASP A 75 12.81 1.15 -2.09
N ARG A 76 12.89 2.47 -1.85
CA ARG A 76 13.20 3.48 -2.88
C ARG A 76 14.38 4.37 -2.53
N TYR A 77 14.60 4.63 -1.25
CA TYR A 77 15.67 5.51 -0.77
C TYR A 77 16.54 4.77 0.25
N THR A 78 17.82 5.10 0.26
CA THR A 78 18.72 4.75 1.36
C THR A 78 18.39 5.59 2.60
N GLY A 79 18.88 5.16 3.77
CA GLY A 79 18.71 5.91 5.02
C GLY A 79 17.34 5.72 5.69
N PHE A 80 16.51 4.79 5.22
CA PHE A 80 15.24 4.42 5.83
C PHE A 80 15.14 2.92 6.05
N ASP A 81 14.98 2.48 7.30
CA ASP A 81 14.82 1.07 7.65
C ASP A 81 14.16 0.90 9.04
N GLY A 82 14.02 -0.34 9.50
CA GLY A 82 13.54 -0.72 10.82
C GLY A 82 12.02 -0.69 10.99
N ASP A 83 11.57 -0.85 12.22
CA ASP A 83 10.16 -0.74 12.60
C ASP A 83 10.02 0.17 13.83
N SER A 84 9.43 1.34 13.62
CA SER A 84 9.22 2.33 14.68
C SER A 84 8.04 1.97 15.60
N PRO A 85 8.09 2.37 16.89
CA PRO A 85 7.00 2.13 17.83
C PRO A 85 5.65 2.69 17.34
N ARG A 86 4.55 2.03 17.71
CA ARG A 86 3.19 2.54 17.48
C ARG A 86 2.88 3.61 18.52
N ASN A 87 2.69 4.85 18.08
CA ASN A 87 2.07 5.88 18.90
C ASN A 87 0.61 5.97 18.52
N ALA A 88 -0.29 5.86 19.51
CA ALA A 88 -1.69 6.16 19.28
C ALA A 88 -1.82 7.64 18.87
N PRO A 89 -2.61 7.95 17.82
CA PRO A 89 -3.02 9.31 17.51
C PRO A 89 -3.54 10.05 18.76
N ASP A 90 -3.17 11.32 18.92
CA ASP A 90 -3.50 12.09 20.14
C ASP A 90 -5.00 12.31 20.33
N ASP A 91 -5.76 12.36 19.25
CA ASP A 91 -7.21 12.37 19.26
C ASP A 91 -7.79 11.05 19.81
N LEU A 92 -7.24 9.89 19.42
CA LEU A 92 -7.67 8.59 19.95
C LEU A 92 -7.35 8.42 21.44
N LYS A 93 -6.26 9.00 21.94
CA LYS A 93 -5.95 9.01 23.38
C LYS A 93 -7.05 9.68 24.22
N ARG A 94 -7.80 10.63 23.63
CA ARG A 94 -8.93 11.31 24.28
C ARG A 94 -10.18 10.42 24.39
N PHE A 95 -10.23 9.29 23.68
CA PHE A 95 -11.34 8.36 23.65
C PHE A 95 -10.87 6.91 23.92
N PRO A 96 -10.43 6.58 25.15
CA PRO A 96 -9.76 5.32 25.46
C PRO A 96 -10.61 4.07 25.20
N GLY A 97 -11.93 4.14 25.41
CA GLY A 97 -12.83 3.02 25.08
C GLY A 97 -12.91 2.73 23.58
N PHE A 98 -12.90 3.78 22.76
CA PHE A 98 -12.87 3.64 21.30
C PHE A 98 -11.50 3.15 20.81
N LEU A 99 -10.42 3.68 21.37
CA LEU A 99 -9.06 3.20 21.11
C LEU A 99 -8.90 1.71 21.42
N LYS A 100 -9.45 1.25 22.55
CA LYS A 100 -9.44 -0.19 22.90
C LYS A 100 -10.21 -1.02 21.87
N ARG A 101 -11.43 -0.59 21.50
CA ARG A 101 -12.22 -1.29 20.48
C ARG A 101 -11.47 -1.40 19.15
N LEU A 102 -10.84 -0.33 18.68
CA LEU A 102 -10.04 -0.35 17.45
C LEU A 102 -8.85 -1.32 17.53
N ALA A 103 -8.21 -1.43 18.70
CA ALA A 103 -7.14 -2.40 18.91
C ALA A 103 -7.67 -3.84 18.87
N ASP A 104 -8.83 -4.09 19.48
CA ASP A 104 -9.48 -5.41 19.53
C ASP A 104 -10.03 -5.85 18.15
N ASP A 105 -10.45 -4.91 17.29
CA ASP A 105 -11.00 -5.19 15.96
C ASP A 105 -9.96 -5.75 14.98
N GLY A 106 -8.66 -5.69 15.31
CA GLY A 106 -7.58 -6.34 14.54
C GLY A 106 -7.35 -5.82 13.12
N GLY A 107 -8.10 -4.80 12.69
CA GLY A 107 -8.03 -4.23 11.33
C GLY A 107 -6.76 -3.45 11.02
N THR A 108 -5.77 -3.43 11.94
CA THR A 108 -4.53 -2.69 11.75
C THR A 108 -3.50 -3.58 11.04
N PRO A 109 -3.07 -3.23 9.81
CA PRO A 109 -2.07 -4.00 9.10
C PRO A 109 -0.76 -4.12 9.91
N GLN A 110 -0.14 -5.29 9.85
CA GLN A 110 1.19 -5.56 10.39
C GLN A 110 2.21 -5.54 9.25
N TYR A 111 2.87 -4.40 9.10
CA TYR A 111 4.06 -4.19 8.27
C TYR A 111 5.00 -3.25 9.02
N ALA A 112 6.28 -3.27 8.66
CA ALA A 112 7.29 -2.43 9.29
C ALA A 112 7.03 -0.95 8.96
N ARG A 113 7.23 -0.08 9.96
CA ARG A 113 7.16 1.37 9.80
C ARG A 113 8.58 1.94 9.82
N PRO A 114 9.22 2.06 8.64
CA PRO A 114 10.61 2.48 8.56
C PRO A 114 10.77 3.88 9.16
N LEU A 115 11.93 4.08 9.77
CA LEU A 115 12.39 5.34 10.32
C LEU A 115 13.69 5.75 9.64
N CYS A 116 14.03 7.03 9.74
CA CYS A 116 15.33 7.52 9.29
C CYS A 116 16.44 6.86 10.12
N VAL A 117 17.38 6.19 9.46
CA VAL A 117 18.58 5.58 10.06
C VAL A 117 19.87 6.31 9.70
N GLY A 118 19.80 7.33 8.82
CA GLY A 118 20.88 8.29 8.57
C GLY A 118 21.98 7.86 7.60
N GLU A 119 21.84 6.71 6.93
CA GLU A 119 22.79 6.22 5.91
C GLU A 119 22.53 6.75 4.49
#